data_AF-A0A519SPF8-F1
#
_entry.id   AF-A0A519SPF8-F1
#
_cell.length_a   1.000
_cell.length_b   1.000
_cell.length_c   1.000
_cell.angle_alpha   90.00
_cell.angle_beta   90.00
_cell.angle_gamma   90.00
#
_symmetry.space_group_name_H-M   'P 1'
#
loop_
_entity.id
_entity.type
_entity.pdbx_description
1 polymer ?
#
loop_
_entity_poly.entity_id
_entity_poly.type
_entity_poly.pdbx_seq_one_letter_code
_entity_poly.pdbx_strand_id
1 'polypeptide(L)' 'MLIAPFHSFMRGIAVEDLWHDNDECQIGLSIGLIYRVAGTGSIGKHCQYCALLNQPLPPKAPKTS' A
#
# COMPACT_ATOMS: atom_id res chain seq x y z
N MET A 1 1.81 -8.79 -9.39
CA MET A 1 1.68 -10.05 -8.60
C MET A 1 0.88 -9.68 -7.36
N LEU A 2 0.00 -10.51 -6.80
CA LEU A 2 -0.67 -10.15 -5.53
C LEU A 2 0.37 -10.24 -4.39
N ILE A 3 0.97 -9.10 -4.02
CA ILE A 3 1.85 -9.04 -2.84
C ILE A 3 0.98 -9.18 -1.59
N ALA A 4 1.40 -10.05 -0.68
CA ALA A 4 0.78 -10.12 0.63
C ALA A 4 1.03 -8.81 1.39
N PRO A 5 0.03 -8.25 2.09
CA PRO A 5 0.21 -7.03 2.86
C PRO A 5 1.38 -7.16 3.83
N PHE A 6 2.13 -6.09 4.07
CA PHE A 6 3.17 -6.02 5.11
C PHE A 6 3.23 -4.62 5.73
N HIS A 7 3.84 -4.47 6.90
CA HIS A 7 4.13 -3.16 7.52
C HIS A 7 5.59 -3.09 7.95
N SER A 8 6.05 -1.91 8.38
CA SER A 8 7.38 -1.69 8.94
C SER A 8 7.29 -1.33 10.41
N PHE A 9 8.19 -1.87 11.24
CA PHE A 9 8.31 -1.49 12.65
C PHE A 9 9.18 -0.23 12.86
N MET A 10 9.76 0.32 11.79
CA MET A 10 10.59 1.52 11.85
C MET A 10 9.73 2.76 12.10
N ARG A 11 9.69 3.21 13.37
CA ARG A 11 9.03 4.45 13.77
C ARG A 11 9.90 5.67 13.40
N GLY A 12 9.72 6.20 12.19
CA GLY A 12 10.41 7.41 11.74
C GLY A 12 9.72 8.06 10.54
N ILE A 13 9.32 9.33 10.72
CA ILE A 13 8.68 10.24 9.75
C ILE A 13 7.61 9.57 8.88
N ALA A 14 6.36 9.57 9.38
CA ALA A 14 5.13 9.19 8.66
C ALA A 14 4.94 7.70 8.28
N VAL A 15 5.87 6.81 8.63
CA VAL A 15 5.72 5.34 8.48
C VAL A 15 5.17 4.72 9.78
N GLU A 16 4.08 5.25 10.32
CA GLU A 16 3.44 4.66 11.50
C GLU A 16 2.64 3.42 11.12
N ASP A 17 3.11 2.20 11.43
CA ASP A 17 2.34 0.94 11.41
C ASP A 17 1.34 0.77 10.24
N LEU A 18 1.66 1.29 9.05
CA LEU A 18 0.76 1.28 7.89
C LEU A 18 0.92 -0.01 7.09
N TRP A 19 -0.19 -0.54 6.58
CA TRP A 19 -0.18 -1.70 5.69
C TRP A 19 0.16 -1.31 4.25
N HIS A 20 1.02 -2.12 3.62
CA HIS A 20 1.43 -2.04 2.23
C HIS A 20 1.09 -3.35 1.52
N ASP A 21 0.11 -3.32 0.61
CA ASP A 21 -0.44 -4.48 -0.12
C ASP A 21 -0.29 -4.35 -1.65
N ASN A 22 0.22 -3.22 -2.14
CA ASN A 22 0.47 -2.96 -3.54
C ASN A 22 1.99 -3.02 -3.85
N ASP A 23 2.37 -3.77 -4.89
CA ASP A 23 3.76 -4.00 -5.29
C ASP A 23 4.46 -2.78 -5.89
N GLU A 24 3.69 -1.80 -6.35
CA GLU A 24 4.18 -0.53 -6.91
C GLU A 24 4.26 0.60 -5.87
N CYS A 25 3.87 0.34 -4.61
CA CYS A 25 3.96 1.34 -3.55
C CYS A 25 5.42 1.72 -3.26
N GLN A 26 5.84 2.92 -3.68
CA GLN A 26 7.20 3.42 -3.47
C GLN A 26 7.62 3.47 -2.00
N ILE A 27 6.69 3.78 -1.08
CA ILE A 27 6.95 3.73 0.36
C ILE A 27 7.26 2.29 0.78
N GLY A 28 6.42 1.33 0.36
CA GLY A 28 6.64 -0.10 0.59
C GLY A 28 7.99 -0.59 0.05
N LEU A 29 8.36 -0.16 -1.15
CA LEU A 29 9.63 -0.50 -1.80
C LEU A 29 10.85 0.08 -1.07
N SER A 30 10.71 1.25 -0.44
CA SER A 30 11.78 1.87 0.35
C SER A 30 12.06 1.15 1.68
N ILE A 31 11.12 0.33 2.16
CA ILE A 31 11.28 -0.49 3.36
C ILE A 31 12.07 -1.75 2.99
N GLY A 32 13.28 -1.89 3.55
CA GLY A 32 14.11 -3.08 3.36
C GLY A 32 13.41 -4.35 3.84
N LEU A 33 13.64 -5.48 3.15
CA LEU A 33 12.92 -6.74 3.39
C LEU A 33 12.97 -7.22 4.85
N ILE A 34 14.11 -7.02 5.54
CA ILE A 34 14.28 -7.39 6.96
C ILE A 34 13.39 -6.60 7.93
N TYR A 35 12.89 -5.45 7.50
CA TYR A 35 12.00 -4.58 8.28
C TYR A 35 10.53 -4.85 7.99
N ARG A 36 10.23 -5.70 6.98
CA ARG A 36 8.86 -6.01 6.58
C ARG A 36 8.28 -7.10 7.48
N VAL A 37 7.20 -6.77 8.16
CA VAL A 37 6.43 -7.70 8.95
C VAL A 37 5.20 -8.09 8.14
N ALA A 38 5.07 -9.40 7.85
CA ALA A 38 3.95 -9.93 7.08
C ALA A 38 2.62 -9.57 7.75
N GLY A 39 1.67 -9.14 6.93
CA GLY A 39 0.36 -8.73 7.35
C GLY A 39 -0.64 -9.84 7.38
N THR A 40 -1.45 -9.83 8.43
CA THR A 40 -2.59 -10.73 8.59
C THR A 40 -3.87 -10.20 7.92
N GLY A 41 -3.77 -9.08 7.18
CA GLY A 41 -4.89 -8.49 6.44
C GLY A 41 -5.96 -7.80 7.29
N SER A 42 -5.70 -7.56 8.58
CA SER A 42 -6.70 -7.10 9.54
C SER A 42 -6.54 -5.62 9.94
N ILE A 43 -7.59 -4.82 9.65
CA ILE A 43 -8.09 -3.59 10.32
C ILE A 43 -7.06 -2.45 10.62
N GLY A 44 -5.85 -2.48 10.08
CA GLY A 44 -4.91 -1.36 10.18
C GLY A 44 -5.17 -0.27 9.12
N LYS A 45 -4.68 0.95 9.36
CA LYS A 45 -4.65 2.00 8.33
C LYS A 45 -3.74 1.54 7.19
N HIS A 46 -4.24 1.53 5.97
CA HIS A 46 -3.43 1.25 4.79
C HIS A 46 -2.61 2.48 4.43
N CYS A 47 -1.45 2.25 3.82
CA CYS A 47 -0.68 3.29 3.19
C CYS A 47 -1.55 4.03 2.15
N GLN A 48 -1.59 5.36 2.23
CA GLN A 48 -2.39 6.17 1.30
C GLN A 48 -1.98 5.95 -0.17
N TYR A 49 -0.70 5.69 -0.43
CA TYR A 49 -0.22 5.36 -1.77
C TYR A 49 -0.74 4.01 -2.25
N CYS A 50 -0.74 2.98 -1.40
CA CYS A 50 -1.38 1.71 -1.73
C CYS A 50 -2.87 1.90 -2.00
N ALA A 51 -3.57 2.68 -1.17
CA ALA A 51 -4.98 2.97 -1.36
C ALA A 51 -5.26 3.69 -2.70
N LEU A 52 -4.40 4.62 -3.12
CA LEU A 52 -4.49 5.31 -4.41
C LEU A 52 -4.26 4.36 -5.60
N LEU A 53 -3.24 3.51 -5.53
CA LEU A 53 -2.90 2.55 -6.59
C LEU A 53 -3.97 1.45 -6.73
N ASN A 54 -4.64 1.11 -5.64
CA ASN A 54 -5.73 0.13 -5.61
C ASN A 54 -7.11 0.74 -5.88
N GLN A 55 -7.23 2.05 -6.17
CA GLN A 55 -8.54 2.61 -6.51
C GLN A 55 -9.05 2.01 -7.82
N PRO A 56 -10.31 1.56 -7.87
CA PRO A 56 -10.91 1.16 -9.13
C PRO A 56 -10.88 2.36 -10.08
N LEU A 57 -10.33 2.15 -11.28
CA LEU A 57 -10.30 3.18 -12.31
C LEU A 57 -11.72 3.75 -12.47
N PRO A 58 -11.89 5.08 -12.46
CA PRO A 58 -13.21 5.65 -12.66
C PRO A 58 -13.75 5.14 -14.00
N PRO A 59 -15.06 4.81 -14.08
CA PRO A 59 -15.65 4.37 -15.33
C PRO A 59 -15.34 5.40 -16.40
N LYS A 60 -14.76 4.96 -17.53
CA LYS A 60 -14.41 5.84 -18.66
C LYS A 60 -15.61 6.73 -18.93
N ALA A 61 -15.42 8.05 -18.81
CA ALA A 61 -16.45 9.01 -19.16
C ALA A 61 -16.98 8.65 -20.55
N PRO A 62 -18.31 8.64 -20.77
CA PRO A 62 -18.87 8.39 -22.08
C PRO A 62 -18.24 9.37 -23.05
N LYS A 63 -17.63 8.87 -24.13
CA LYS A 63 -17.15 9.71 -25.22
C LYS A 63 -18.35 10.50 -25.72
N THR A 64 -18.45 11.77 -25.37
CA THR A 64 -19.37 12.70 -26.02
C THR A 64 -18.93 12.79 -27.47
N SER A 65 -19.71 12.16 -28.33
CA SER A 65 -19.60 12.25 -29.77
C SER A 65 -20.57 13.28 -30.30
#